data_AF-E0VJK5-F1
#
_entry.id   AF-E0VJK5-F1
#
_cell.length_a   1.000
_cell.length_b   1.000
_cell.length_c   1.000
_cell.angle_alpha   90.00
_cell.angle_beta   90.00
_cell.angle_gamma   90.00
#
_symmetry.space_group_name_H-M   'P 1'
#
loop_
_entity.id
_entity.type
_entity.pdbx_description
1 polymer ?
#
loop_
_entity_poly.entity_id
_entity_poly.type
_entity_poly.pdbx_seq_one_letter_code
_entity_poly.pdbx_strand_id
1 'polypeptide(L)' 'MGESLEELCRLCAAFDPVKMPIFSSEGKQRNLIVKIQTCLRFKVRKLGSG' A
#
# COMPACT_ATOMS: atom_id res chain seq x y z
N MET A 1 14.84 -10.77 -15.71
CA MET A 1 14.87 -10.02 -14.44
C MET A 1 13.43 -9.87 -14.01
N GLY A 2 13.00 -10.64 -13.00
CA GLY A 2 11.64 -10.51 -12.48
C GLY A 2 11.60 -9.30 -11.55
N GLU A 3 10.88 -8.26 -11.93
CA GLU A 3 10.62 -7.11 -11.06
C GLU A 3 9.88 -7.62 -9.82
N SER A 4 10.37 -7.31 -8.62
CA SER A 4 9.72 -7.82 -7.41
C SER A 4 8.38 -7.10 -7.25
N LEU A 5 7.32 -7.85 -6.94
CA LEU A 5 5.97 -7.28 -6.76
C LEU A 5 5.91 -6.26 -5.61
N GLU A 6 6.94 -6.21 -4.76
CA GLU A 6 7.10 -5.18 -3.73
C GLU A 6 7.36 -3.79 -4.32
N GLU A 7 7.78 -3.71 -5.58
CA GLU A 7 8.09 -2.45 -6.23
C GLU A 7 6.86 -1.74 -6.82
N LEU A 8 5.74 -2.45 -6.97
CA LEU A 8 4.50 -1.94 -7.56
C LEU A 8 3.64 -1.17 -6.56
N CYS A 9 3.07 -0.04 -7.00
CA CYS A 9 1.94 0.58 -6.31
C CYS A 9 0.73 -0.36 -6.34
N ARG A 10 0.24 -0.78 -5.17
CA ARG A 10 -0.88 -1.75 -5.08
C ARG A 10 -2.24 -1.19 -5.48
N LEU A 11 -2.35 0.11 -5.76
CA LEU A 11 -3.59 0.76 -6.21
C LEU A 11 -3.68 0.86 -7.73
N CYS A 12 -2.58 1.20 -8.41
CA CYS A 12 -2.57 1.46 -9.86
C CYS A 12 -1.63 0.53 -10.65
N ALA A 13 -0.92 -0.38 -10.00
CA ALA A 13 0.06 -1.27 -10.61
C ALA A 13 1.16 -0.52 -11.42
N ALA A 14 1.52 0.69 -10.99
CA ALA A 14 2.64 1.44 -11.53
C ALA A 14 3.95 1.16 -10.77
N PHE A 15 5.07 1.16 -11.49
CA PHE A 15 6.44 1.08 -10.94
C PHE A 15 7.03 2.45 -10.57
N ASP A 16 6.17 3.44 -10.29
CA ASP A 16 6.61 4.80 -10.00
C ASP A 16 7.57 4.83 -8.78
N PRO A 17 8.71 5.56 -8.86
CA PRO A 17 9.65 5.68 -7.75
C PRO A 17 9.05 6.37 -6.51
N VAL A 18 8.02 7.21 -6.67
CA VAL A 18 7.35 7.91 -5.57
C VAL A 18 6.25 7.03 -4.98
N LYS A 19 6.66 6.15 -4.05
CA LYS A 19 5.77 5.24 -3.33
C LYS A 19 5.96 5.35 -1.81
N MET A 20 4.88 5.16 -1.07
CA MET A 20 4.89 5.19 0.40
C MET A 20 4.37 3.85 0.95
N PRO A 21 5.09 3.20 1.87
CA PRO A 21 4.60 2.00 2.52
C PRO A 21 3.36 2.32 3.38
N ILE A 22 2.18 1.80 2.99
CA ILE A 22 0.92 2.12 3.67
C ILE A 22 0.81 1.60 5.10
N PHE A 23 1.69 0.66 5.49
CA PHE A 23 1.77 0.09 6.84
C PHE A 23 2.91 0.68 7.70
N SER A 24 3.66 1.68 7.19
CA SER A 24 4.69 2.37 7.98
C SER A 24 4.09 3.27 9.07
N SER A 25 4.93 3.79 9.96
CA SER A 25 4.54 4.81 10.94
C SER A 25 3.94 6.05 10.28
N GLU A 26 4.56 6.53 9.20
CA GLU A 26 4.06 7.67 8.42
C GLU A 26 2.70 7.35 7.75
N GLY A 27 2.56 6.16 7.17
CA GLY A 27 1.29 5.72 6.57
C GLY A 27 0.14 5.65 7.58
N LYS A 28 0.45 5.24 8.82
CA LYS A 28 -0.49 5.28 9.94
C LYS A 28 -0.84 6.71 10.34
N GLN A 29 0.15 7.60 10.51
CA GLN A 29 -0.08 9.01 10.85
C GLN A 29 -0.99 9.71 9.83
N ARG A 30 -0.86 9.38 8.54
CA ARG A 30 -1.65 9.94 7.44
C ARG A 30 -3.02 9.26 7.24
N ASN A 31 -3.34 8.24 8.06
CA ASN A 31 -4.55 7.42 7.98
C ASN A 31 -4.78 6.80 6.59
N LEU A 32 -3.72 6.35 5.92
CA LEU A 32 -3.80 5.88 4.52
C LEU A 32 -4.74 4.68 4.37
N ILE A 33 -4.68 3.70 5.27
CA ILE A 33 -5.54 2.51 5.22
C ILE A 33 -7.02 2.91 5.29
N VAL A 34 -7.38 3.77 6.23
CA VAL A 34 -8.78 4.24 6.40
C VAL A 34 -9.25 4.96 5.14
N LYS A 35 -8.44 5.88 4.59
CA LYS A 35 -8.78 6.60 3.36
C LYS A 35 -8.97 5.65 2.18
N ILE A 36 -8.05 4.70 2.01
CA ILE A 36 -8.14 3.70 0.94
C ILE A 36 -9.42 2.89 1.08
N GLN A 37 -9.73 2.35 2.27
CA GLN A 37 -10.93 1.53 2.47
C GLN A 37 -12.23 2.32 2.37
N THR A 38 -12.20 3.63 2.66
CA THR A 38 -13.35 4.53 2.53
C THR A 38 -13.62 4.85 1.06
N CYS A 39 -12.58 5.16 0.29
CA CYS A 39 -12.70 5.57 -1.11
C CYS A 39 -12.80 4.38 -2.08
N LEU A 40 -12.08 3.31 -1.80
CA LEU A 40 -11.97 2.13 -2.64
C LEU A 40 -12.50 0.96 -1.82
N ARG A 41 -13.65 0.42 -2.22
CA ARG A 41 -14.47 -0.56 -1.46
C ARG A 41 -13.81 -1.95 -1.34
N PHE A 42 -12.55 -2.04 -0.95
CA PHE A 42 -11.81 -3.28 -0.71
C PHE A 42 -11.09 -3.26 0.64
N LYS A 43 -10.78 -4.46 1.15
CA LYS A 43 -10.06 -4.62 2.42
C LYS A 43 -8.55 -4.58 2.18
N VAL A 44 -7.86 -3.80 2.99
CA VAL A 44 -6.39 -3.69 2.97
C VAL A 44 -5.85 -4.41 4.20
N ARG A 45 -4.90 -5.34 4.02
CA ARG A 45 -4.28 -6.13 5.10
C ARG A 45 -2.81 -6.40 4.79
N LYS A 46 -1.97 -6.43 5.81
CA LYS A 46 -0.57 -6.86 5.69
C LYS A 46 -0.54 -8.39 5.70
N LEU A 47 0.18 -8.99 4.74
CA LEU A 47 0.46 -10.42 4.77
C LEU A 47 1.57 -10.67 5.80
N GLY A 48 1.29 -11.42 6.87
CA GLY A 48 2.26 -11.71 7.94
C GLY A 48 2.21 -10.72 9.11
N SER A 49 1.48 -11.11 10.16
CA SER A 49 1.62 -10.67 11.55
C SER A 49 0.94 -11.73 12.42
N GLY A 50 1.51 -12.94 12.38
CA GLY A 50 1.32 -14.02 13.35
C GLY A 50 2.70 -14.39 13.86
#